data_AF-A0A803LZL6-F1
#
_entry.id   AF-A0A803LZL6-F1
#
_cell.length_a   1.000
_cell.length_b   1.000
_cell.length_c   1.000
_cell.angle_alpha   90.00
_cell.angle_beta   90.00
_cell.angle_gamma   90.00
#
_symmetry.space_group_name_H-M   'P 1'
#
loop_
_entity.id
_entity.type
_entity.pdbx_description
1 polymer ?
#
loop_
_entity_poly.entity_id
_entity_poly.type
_entity_poly.pdbx_seq_one_letter_code
_entity_poly.pdbx_strand_id
1 'polypeptide(L)'
;MEHPITLCIADLGCSSSEQNCLSGLAYGLIEAIDKARRELGHGGPQEYHICLNDLPGNDFNTVFTSVTSFKDRLKQQLGDDYGHCFVNGVPGSFYGLRYIEEEKLNTFNVPIYTPSPSELEYLVAKEGSFALNEVYTFNVISWDPNDDHKIGSSIDKTNREDNMNLQALCMRAVVGSLISSHFGEAIIDEVFRRYNEIVLDLLAEENTVLTNVTLSLTRRERG
;
A
#
# COMPACT_ATOMS: atom_id res chain seq x y z
N MET A 1 8.94 15.64 34.86
CA MET A 1 8.54 15.15 33.51
C MET A 1 9.73 14.36 33.00
N GLU A 2 9.53 13.14 32.51
CA GLU A 2 10.59 12.40 31.84
C GLU A 2 10.87 13.06 30.48
N HIS A 3 12.14 13.35 30.21
CA HIS A 3 12.56 13.87 28.92
C HIS A 3 12.89 12.69 28.01
N PRO A 4 12.40 12.69 26.75
CA PRO A 4 12.70 11.60 25.83
C PRO A 4 14.21 11.56 25.61
N ILE A 5 14.83 10.38 25.78
CA ILE A 5 16.28 10.15 25.58
C ILE A 5 16.61 9.94 24.10
N THR A 6 15.58 9.64 23.30
CA THR A 6 15.69 9.42 21.84
C THR A 6 14.80 10.41 21.10
N LEU A 7 15.35 11.06 20.08
CA LEU A 7 14.66 11.97 19.18
C LEU A 7 14.82 11.49 17.73
N CYS A 8 13.72 11.49 16.99
CA CYS A 8 13.70 11.09 15.59
C CYS A 8 13.50 12.32 14.69
N ILE A 9 14.33 12.46 13.66
CA ILE A 9 14.30 13.54 12.67
C ILE A 9 14.09 12.88 11.31
N ALA A 10 13.04 13.26 10.59
CA ALA A 10 12.77 12.75 9.25
C ALA A 10 12.92 13.86 8.20
N ASP A 11 13.73 13.61 7.17
CA ASP A 11 13.86 14.45 5.98
C ASP A 11 13.17 13.74 4.80
N LEU A 12 12.04 14.29 4.35
CA LEU A 12 11.19 13.69 3.31
C LEU A 12 11.47 14.40 1.97
N GLY A 13 12.18 13.70 1.07
CA GLY A 13 12.74 14.27 -0.15
C GLY A 13 14.18 14.75 0.05
N CYS A 14 14.99 13.94 0.73
CA CYS A 14 16.31 14.31 1.22
C CYS A 14 17.38 14.51 0.13
N SER A 15 17.11 14.44 -1.18
CA SER A 15 18.11 14.56 -2.24
C SER A 15 19.41 13.73 -2.01
N SER A 16 20.46 14.00 -2.77
CA SER A 16 21.80 13.43 -2.54
C SER A 16 22.80 14.44 -1.95
N SER A 17 22.35 15.68 -1.68
CA SER A 17 23.22 16.78 -1.24
C SER A 17 23.46 16.74 0.27
N GLU A 18 24.69 16.45 0.67
CA GLU A 18 25.15 16.59 2.07
C GLU A 18 24.83 17.97 2.64
N GLN A 19 25.05 19.01 1.83
CA GLN A 19 24.93 20.39 2.27
C GLN A 19 23.50 20.74 2.71
N ASN A 20 22.49 20.18 2.05
CA ASN A 20 21.09 20.49 2.35
C ASN A 20 20.57 19.64 3.51
N CYS A 21 20.93 18.36 3.54
CA CYS A 21 20.15 17.36 4.27
C CYS A 21 20.81 17.01 5.60
N LEU A 22 22.14 16.83 5.55
CA LEU A 22 22.95 16.65 6.76
C LEU A 22 23.32 18.02 7.36
N SER A 23 24.05 18.86 6.61
CA SER A 23 24.54 20.14 7.11
C SER A 23 23.46 21.22 7.29
N GLY A 24 22.44 21.23 6.44
CA GLY A 24 21.37 22.23 6.51
C GLY A 24 20.32 21.83 7.55
N LEU A 25 19.57 20.78 7.24
CA LEU A 25 18.41 20.36 8.02
C LEU A 25 18.79 19.63 9.31
N ALA A 26 19.53 18.52 9.21
CA ALA A 26 19.81 17.69 10.39
C ALA A 26 20.69 18.40 11.42
N TYR A 27 21.78 19.04 10.99
CA TYR A 27 22.65 19.81 11.89
C TYR A 27 21.88 20.94 12.58
N GLY A 28 21.11 21.74 11.82
CA GLY A 28 20.39 22.87 12.37
C GLY A 28 19.36 22.45 13.43
N LEU A 29 18.67 21.33 13.23
CA LEU A 29 17.75 20.78 14.22
C LEU A 29 18.48 20.26 15.46
N ILE A 30 19.56 19.50 15.29
CA ILE A 30 20.35 18.97 16.42
C ILE A 30 20.94 20.12 17.23
N GLU A 31 21.50 21.14 16.59
CA GLU A 31 22.07 22.32 17.25
C GLU A 31 20.99 23.09 18.05
N ALA A 32 19.82 23.31 17.46
CA ALA A 32 18.71 23.98 18.14
C ALA A 32 18.23 23.20 19.37
N ILE A 33 18.12 21.87 19.25
CA ILE A 33 17.72 20.97 20.34
C ILE A 33 18.78 20.95 21.44
N ASP A 34 20.06 20.81 21.09
CA ASP A 34 21.17 20.80 22.04
C ASP A 34 21.23 22.09 22.84
N LYS A 35 21.08 23.23 22.16
CA LYS A 35 21.04 24.55 22.80
C LYS A 35 19.88 24.66 23.79
N ALA A 36 18.67 24.28 23.37
CA ALA A 36 17.49 24.31 24.22
C ALA A 36 17.64 23.39 25.46
N ARG A 37 18.20 22.19 25.26
CA ARG A 37 18.52 21.25 26.34
C ARG A 37 19.45 21.87 27.39
N ARG A 38 20.53 22.51 26.94
CA ARG A 38 21.51 23.18 27.82
C ARG A 38 20.88 24.36 28.58
N GLU A 39 20.09 25.19 27.91
CA GLU A 39 19.40 26.35 28.52
C GLU A 39 18.39 25.93 29.60
N LEU A 40 17.71 24.80 29.41
CA LEU A 40 16.74 24.25 30.37
C LEU A 40 17.39 23.49 31.53
N GLY A 41 18.72 23.34 31.55
CA GLY A 41 19.43 22.56 32.55
C GLY A 41 19.09 21.07 32.52
N HIS A 42 18.56 20.56 31.40
CA HIS A 42 18.31 19.14 31.21
C HIS A 42 19.66 18.42 31.04
N GLY A 43 19.95 17.50 31.97
CA GLY A 43 21.21 16.76 31.97
C GLY A 43 21.15 15.50 31.11
N GLY A 44 22.24 15.24 30.39
CA GLY A 44 22.52 13.94 29.76
C GLY A 44 22.50 13.95 28.22
N PRO A 45 23.34 13.11 27.57
CA PRO A 45 23.42 12.98 26.13
C PRO A 45 22.09 12.51 25.51
N GLN A 46 21.82 12.97 24.29
CA GLN A 46 20.63 12.63 23.53
C GLN A 46 20.95 11.64 22.41
N GLU A 47 20.05 10.71 22.13
CA GLU A 47 20.14 9.85 20.95
C GLU A 47 19.30 10.43 19.81
N TYR A 48 19.90 10.65 18.64
CA TYR A 48 19.26 11.16 17.43
C TYR A 48 19.20 10.08 16.36
N HIS A 49 18.00 9.80 15.85
CA HIS A 49 17.78 8.98 14.66
C HIS A 49 17.36 9.87 13.51
N ILE A 50 18.20 9.98 12.49
CA ILE A 50 17.91 10.74 11.27
C ILE A 50 17.46 9.76 10.20
N CYS A 51 16.24 9.94 9.70
CA CYS A 51 15.66 9.16 8.61
C CYS A 51 15.63 10.03 7.35
N LEU A 52 16.49 9.71 6.40
CA LEU A 52 16.60 10.39 5.11
C LEU A 52 15.80 9.58 4.08
N ASN A 53 14.65 10.10 3.68
CA ASN A 53 13.78 9.44 2.71
C ASN A 53 13.84 10.15 1.35
N ASP A 54 13.95 9.37 0.28
CA ASP A 54 13.79 9.83 -1.09
C ASP A 54 13.46 8.63 -1.99
N LEU A 55 13.12 8.89 -3.25
CA LEU A 55 12.85 7.89 -4.27
C LEU A 55 14.01 6.89 -4.39
N PRO A 56 13.74 5.62 -4.80
CA PRO A 56 14.79 4.61 -4.98
C PRO A 56 15.90 5.01 -5.96
N GLY A 57 15.65 5.97 -6.85
CA GLY A 57 16.64 6.53 -7.77
C GLY A 57 17.58 7.57 -7.16
N ASN A 58 17.41 7.95 -5.89
CA ASN A 58 18.30 8.86 -5.19
C ASN A 58 19.65 8.20 -4.88
N ASP A 59 20.73 8.99 -4.94
CA ASP A 59 22.07 8.50 -4.63
C ASP A 59 22.36 8.59 -3.12
N PHE A 60 21.79 7.65 -2.36
CA PHE A 60 22.07 7.51 -0.93
C PHE A 60 23.54 7.21 -0.62
N ASN A 61 24.29 6.62 -1.56
CA ASN A 61 25.71 6.34 -1.34
C ASN A 61 26.50 7.63 -1.19
N THR A 62 26.21 8.64 -2.01
CA THR A 62 26.83 9.97 -1.87
C THR A 62 26.52 10.59 -0.50
N VAL A 63 25.30 10.44 0.00
CA VAL A 63 24.94 10.90 1.35
C VAL A 63 25.71 10.13 2.43
N PHE A 64 25.77 8.80 2.33
CA PHE A 64 26.43 7.95 3.33
C PHE A 64 27.95 8.12 3.37
N THR A 65 28.61 8.44 2.26
CA THR A 65 30.05 8.80 2.29
C THR A 65 30.32 10.05 3.13
N SER A 66 29.31 10.92 3.29
CA SER A 66 29.41 12.16 4.06
C SER A 66 28.98 12.04 5.52
N VAL A 67 28.40 10.91 5.94
CA VAL A 67 27.89 10.73 7.31
C VAL A 67 29.02 10.82 8.35
N THR A 68 30.20 10.29 8.05
CA THR A 68 31.34 10.33 8.99
C THR A 68 31.77 11.77 9.26
N SER A 69 31.98 12.56 8.20
CA SER A 69 32.40 13.97 8.34
C SER A 69 31.31 14.83 9.00
N PHE A 70 30.04 14.52 8.77
CA PHE A 70 28.92 15.12 9.49
C PHE A 70 28.97 14.84 10.99
N LYS A 71 29.19 13.57 11.40
CA LYS A 71 29.31 13.20 12.82
C LYS A 71 30.53 13.84 13.49
N ASP A 72 31.65 13.92 12.80
CA ASP A 72 32.86 14.59 13.31
C ASP A 72 32.61 16.08 13.53
N ARG A 73 31.87 16.73 12.62
CA ARG A 73 31.48 18.14 12.75
C ARG A 73 30.57 18.36 13.95
N LEU A 74 29.56 17.51 14.16
CA LEU A 74 28.70 17.58 15.34
C LEU A 74 29.51 17.50 16.64
N LYS A 75 30.44 16.54 16.73
CA LYS A 75 31.33 16.43 17.90
C LYS A 75 32.22 17.65 18.09
N GLN A 76 32.78 18.19 17.01
CA GLN A 76 33.66 19.35 17.07
C GLN A 76 32.93 20.61 17.53
N GLN A 77 31.68 20.81 17.11
CA GLN A 77 30.92 22.03 17.40
C GLN A 77 30.10 21.93 18.71
N LEU A 78 29.51 20.76 18.99
CA LEU A 78 28.60 20.55 20.11
C LEU A 78 29.25 19.83 21.31
N GLY A 79 30.49 19.33 21.17
CA GLY A 79 31.17 18.54 22.21
C GLY A 79 30.71 17.09 22.24
N ASP A 80 31.35 16.24 23.05
CA ASP A 80 31.00 14.80 23.16
C ASP A 80 29.73 14.54 23.99
N ASP A 81 29.23 15.55 24.71
CA ASP A 81 28.06 15.47 25.59
C ASP A 81 26.72 15.74 24.87
N TYR A 82 26.72 16.04 23.57
CA TYR A 82 25.49 16.15 22.77
C TYR A 82 24.79 14.79 22.61
N GLY A 83 25.57 13.70 22.55
CA GLY A 83 25.12 12.32 22.49
C GLY A 83 25.44 11.59 21.19
N HIS A 84 24.54 10.71 20.72
CA HIS A 84 24.78 9.81 19.61
C HIS A 84 23.83 10.07 18.45
N CYS A 85 24.33 9.94 17.22
CA CYS A 85 23.56 10.14 16.01
C CYS A 85 23.63 8.92 15.09
N PHE A 86 22.46 8.42 14.70
CA PHE A 86 22.26 7.34 13.73
C PHE A 86 21.59 7.92 12.48
N VAL A 87 22.06 7.53 11.30
CA VAL A 87 21.54 8.00 10.02
C VAL A 87 21.08 6.80 9.23
N ASN A 88 19.82 6.82 8.80
CA ASN A 88 19.17 5.78 8.02
C ASN A 88 18.74 6.38 6.68
N GLY A 89 19.02 5.67 5.59
CA GLY A 89 18.47 5.98 4.27
C GLY A 89 17.25 5.10 4.03
N VAL A 90 16.15 5.71 3.62
CA VAL A 90 14.87 5.04 3.39
C VAL A 90 14.53 5.19 1.91
N PRO A 91 14.93 4.24 1.04
CA PRO A 91 14.57 4.29 -0.37
C PRO A 91 13.07 4.00 -0.53
N GLY A 92 12.34 4.97 -1.07
CA GLY A 92 10.91 4.87 -1.28
C GLY A 92 10.26 6.24 -1.39
N SER A 93 9.17 6.32 -2.15
CA SER A 93 8.37 7.53 -2.22
C SER A 93 7.72 7.82 -0.86
N PHE A 94 7.94 8.99 -0.27
CA PHE A 94 7.10 9.48 0.84
C PHE A 94 5.66 9.77 0.40
N TYR A 95 5.39 9.79 -0.91
CA TYR A 95 4.05 9.85 -1.49
C TYR A 95 3.44 8.47 -1.76
N GLY A 96 4.02 7.39 -1.21
CA GLY A 96 3.70 5.99 -1.55
C GLY A 96 2.21 5.63 -1.51
N LEU A 97 1.39 6.36 -0.76
CA LEU A 97 -0.05 6.53 -1.00
C LEU A 97 -0.36 7.98 -0.61
N ARG A 98 -0.63 8.88 -1.57
CA ARG A 98 -1.30 10.14 -1.25
C ARG A 98 -2.65 9.80 -0.64
N TYR A 99 -2.73 9.92 0.68
CA TYR A 99 -3.92 10.13 1.53
C TYR A 99 -5.24 9.89 0.80
N ILE A 100 -5.66 8.62 0.73
CA ILE A 100 -7.09 8.38 0.82
C ILE A 100 -7.46 8.82 2.23
N GLU A 101 -8.23 9.91 2.35
CA GLU A 101 -8.81 10.30 3.63
C GLU A 101 -9.54 9.09 4.21
N GLU A 102 -9.27 8.74 5.47
CA GLU A 102 -9.87 7.56 6.11
C GLU A 102 -11.41 7.62 6.04
N GLU A 103 -11.98 8.81 6.15
CA GLU A 103 -13.42 9.05 5.94
C GLU A 103 -13.89 8.69 4.52
N LYS A 104 -13.10 9.03 3.48
CA LYS A 104 -13.41 8.62 2.10
C LYS A 104 -13.28 7.12 1.92
N LEU A 105 -12.33 6.47 2.57
CA LEU A 105 -12.21 5.02 2.54
C LEU A 105 -13.43 4.36 3.19
N ASN A 106 -13.81 4.82 4.38
CA ASN A 106 -14.92 4.27 5.16
C ASN A 106 -16.29 4.50 4.51
N THR A 107 -16.42 5.47 3.61
CA THR A 107 -17.64 5.74 2.84
C THR A 107 -17.67 5.06 1.48
N PHE A 108 -16.53 4.59 0.98
CA PHE A 108 -16.46 3.90 -0.30
C PHE A 108 -16.93 2.45 -0.18
N ASN A 109 -17.96 2.10 -0.94
CA ASN A 109 -18.47 0.74 -1.02
C ASN A 109 -18.49 0.29 -2.49
N VAL A 110 -18.02 -0.93 -2.73
CA VAL A 110 -18.15 -1.56 -4.04
C VAL A 110 -19.51 -2.24 -4.09
N PRO A 111 -20.41 -1.89 -5.03
CA PRO A 111 -21.77 -2.42 -5.10
C PRO A 111 -21.80 -3.82 -5.72
N ILE A 112 -20.99 -4.73 -5.17
CA ILE A 112 -20.91 -6.13 -5.60
C ILE A 112 -21.37 -6.98 -4.41
N TYR A 113 -22.46 -7.72 -4.65
CA TYR A 113 -22.96 -8.72 -3.71
C TYR A 113 -22.87 -10.10 -4.36
N THR A 114 -22.26 -11.04 -3.66
CA THR A 114 -22.13 -12.44 -4.10
C THR A 114 -23.07 -13.31 -3.28
N PRO A 115 -24.34 -13.52 -3.73
CA PRO A 115 -25.31 -14.27 -2.96
C PRO A 115 -24.94 -15.76 -2.90
N SER A 116 -25.32 -16.41 -1.80
CA SER A 116 -25.22 -17.87 -1.72
C SER A 116 -26.36 -18.55 -2.49
N PRO A 117 -26.17 -19.78 -2.98
CA PRO A 117 -27.28 -20.55 -3.58
C PRO A 117 -28.51 -20.63 -2.67
N SER A 118 -28.31 -20.91 -1.39
CA SER A 118 -29.41 -21.01 -0.41
C SER A 118 -30.15 -19.68 -0.19
N GLU A 119 -29.44 -18.55 -0.26
CA GLU A 119 -30.07 -17.24 -0.19
C GLU A 119 -30.95 -16.97 -1.42
N LEU A 120 -30.47 -17.32 -2.61
CA LEU A 120 -31.24 -17.19 -3.83
C LEU A 120 -32.49 -18.08 -3.82
N GLU A 121 -32.35 -19.32 -3.35
CA GLU A 121 -33.47 -20.24 -3.15
C GLU A 121 -34.54 -19.65 -2.22
N TYR A 122 -34.10 -19.10 -1.09
CA TYR A 122 -34.98 -18.44 -0.13
C TYR A 122 -35.68 -17.22 -0.75
N LEU A 123 -34.97 -16.38 -1.51
CA LEU A 123 -35.54 -15.19 -2.14
C LEU A 123 -36.58 -15.54 -3.19
N VAL A 124 -36.33 -16.56 -4.02
CA VAL A 124 -37.30 -17.04 -5.02
C VAL A 124 -38.54 -17.58 -4.32
N ALA A 125 -38.38 -18.37 -3.26
CA ALA A 125 -39.51 -18.90 -2.48
C ALA A 125 -40.32 -17.79 -1.81
N LYS A 126 -39.64 -16.76 -1.27
CA LYS A 126 -40.26 -15.61 -0.60
C LYS A 126 -41.02 -14.70 -1.57
N GLU A 127 -40.51 -14.49 -2.77
CA GLU A 127 -41.16 -13.66 -3.79
C GLU A 127 -42.38 -14.36 -4.40
N GLY A 128 -42.27 -15.66 -4.70
CA GLY A 128 -43.41 -16.54 -4.99
C GLY A 128 -43.99 -16.49 -6.42
N SER A 129 -43.55 -15.59 -7.30
CA SER A 129 -44.02 -15.54 -8.71
C SER A 129 -43.40 -16.63 -9.58
N PHE A 130 -42.31 -17.25 -9.14
CA PHE A 130 -41.58 -18.26 -9.89
C PHE A 130 -41.55 -19.60 -9.14
N ALA A 131 -41.62 -20.69 -9.87
CA ALA A 131 -41.18 -22.00 -9.41
C ALA A 131 -39.68 -22.11 -9.70
N LEU A 132 -38.92 -22.48 -8.67
CA LEU A 132 -37.52 -22.84 -8.82
C LEU A 132 -37.44 -24.27 -9.37
N ASN A 133 -36.82 -24.43 -10.53
CA ASN A 133 -36.64 -25.75 -11.15
C ASN A 133 -35.33 -26.37 -10.68
N GLU A 134 -34.22 -25.66 -10.92
CA GLU A 134 -32.87 -26.15 -10.69
C GLU A 134 -31.94 -25.01 -10.29
N VAL A 135 -30.94 -25.33 -9.46
CA VAL A 135 -29.86 -24.44 -9.04
C VAL A 135 -28.55 -25.09 -9.43
N TYR A 136 -27.74 -24.37 -10.19
CA TYR A 136 -26.44 -24.83 -10.67
C TYR A 136 -25.35 -23.95 -10.08
N THR A 137 -24.32 -24.58 -9.54
CA THR A 137 -23.08 -23.91 -9.15
C THR A 137 -21.93 -24.47 -9.96
N PHE A 138 -21.19 -23.61 -10.63
CA PHE A 138 -20.01 -24.01 -11.39
C PHE A 138 -18.88 -23.03 -11.12
N ASN A 139 -17.67 -23.57 -10.94
CA ASN A 139 -16.47 -22.77 -10.79
C ASN A 139 -15.98 -22.43 -12.20
N VAL A 140 -15.90 -21.15 -12.51
CA VAL A 140 -15.76 -20.67 -13.90
C VAL A 140 -14.34 -20.28 -14.23
N ILE A 141 -13.61 -19.77 -13.25
CA ILE A 141 -12.23 -19.33 -13.41
C ILE A 141 -11.45 -19.86 -12.23
N SER A 142 -10.55 -20.80 -12.51
CA SER A 142 -9.37 -21.01 -11.67
C SER A 142 -8.39 -19.90 -12.02
N TRP A 143 -8.03 -19.09 -11.03
CA TRP A 143 -6.97 -18.11 -11.20
C TRP A 143 -5.58 -18.76 -11.10
N ASP A 144 -5.52 -20.10 -10.99
CA ASP A 144 -4.31 -20.89 -11.14
C ASP A 144 -3.65 -20.55 -12.50
N PRO A 145 -2.38 -20.08 -12.49
CA PRO A 145 -1.65 -19.82 -13.71
C PRO A 145 -1.44 -21.07 -14.58
N ASN A 146 -1.61 -22.28 -14.03
CA ASN A 146 -1.44 -23.57 -14.71
C ASN A 146 -2.75 -24.23 -15.21
N ASP A 147 -3.92 -23.60 -15.05
CA ASP A 147 -5.19 -24.20 -15.52
C ASP A 147 -5.38 -23.99 -17.04
N ASP A 148 -5.50 -25.09 -17.78
CA ASP A 148 -5.67 -25.14 -19.23
C ASP A 148 -7.10 -24.84 -19.71
N HIS A 149 -8.07 -24.65 -18.82
CA HIS A 149 -9.48 -24.39 -19.16
C HIS A 149 -9.85 -22.92 -19.41
N LYS A 150 -8.89 -21.98 -19.50
CA LYS A 150 -9.22 -20.55 -19.73
C LYS A 150 -9.74 -20.29 -21.15
N ILE A 151 -11.00 -19.87 -21.25
CA ILE A 151 -11.60 -19.34 -22.50
C ILE A 151 -11.11 -17.90 -22.70
N GLY A 152 -10.27 -17.70 -23.72
CA GLY A 152 -9.98 -16.38 -24.30
C GLY A 152 -8.69 -15.72 -23.81
N SER A 153 -7.57 -16.04 -24.44
CA SER A 153 -6.86 -15.12 -25.33
C SER A 153 -5.53 -15.73 -25.76
N SER A 154 -5.18 -15.47 -27.02
CA SER A 154 -3.96 -15.87 -27.70
C SER A 154 -2.75 -15.07 -27.20
N ILE A 155 -2.53 -15.03 -25.89
CA ILE A 155 -1.37 -14.39 -25.28
C ILE A 155 -0.40 -15.50 -24.86
N ASP A 156 0.83 -15.38 -25.33
CA ASP A 156 1.94 -16.32 -25.12
C ASP A 156 2.12 -16.63 -23.63
N LYS A 157 1.90 -17.89 -23.24
CA LYS A 157 1.77 -18.37 -21.86
C LYS A 157 3.12 -18.56 -21.14
N THR A 158 4.18 -17.87 -21.55
CA THR A 158 5.53 -18.17 -21.04
C THR A 158 5.93 -17.37 -19.79
N ASN A 159 5.17 -16.35 -19.37
CA ASN A 159 5.46 -15.59 -18.15
C ASN A 159 4.29 -15.53 -17.17
N ARG A 160 4.57 -15.90 -15.91
CA ARG A 160 3.65 -15.88 -14.75
C ARG A 160 3.04 -14.47 -14.51
N GLU A 161 3.73 -13.42 -14.92
CA GLU A 161 3.29 -12.03 -14.82
C GLU A 161 2.12 -11.69 -15.78
N ASP A 162 2.03 -12.33 -16.95
CA ASP A 162 1.07 -11.96 -18.00
C ASP A 162 -0.37 -12.43 -17.71
N ASN A 163 -0.55 -13.61 -17.09
CA ASN A 163 -1.86 -14.14 -16.70
C ASN A 163 -2.46 -13.36 -15.51
N MET A 164 -1.61 -12.80 -14.66
CA MET A 164 -1.99 -12.09 -13.43
C MET A 164 -2.35 -10.64 -13.69
N ASN A 165 -1.72 -10.06 -14.72
CA ASN A 165 -2.15 -8.82 -15.31
C ASN A 165 -3.62 -8.88 -15.78
N LEU A 166 -4.11 -10.02 -16.29
CA LEU A 166 -5.49 -10.14 -16.76
C LEU A 166 -6.54 -9.99 -15.65
N GLN A 167 -6.31 -10.55 -14.45
CA GLN A 167 -7.24 -10.39 -13.32
C GLN A 167 -7.28 -8.94 -12.83
N ALA A 168 -6.11 -8.33 -12.67
CA ALA A 168 -6.00 -6.91 -12.30
C ALA A 168 -6.67 -6.02 -13.35
N LEU A 169 -6.52 -6.33 -14.64
CA LEU A 169 -7.20 -5.63 -15.73
C LEU A 169 -8.72 -5.81 -15.70
N CYS A 170 -9.22 -7.02 -15.46
CA CYS A 170 -10.66 -7.28 -15.33
C CYS A 170 -11.26 -6.50 -14.15
N MET A 171 -10.64 -6.56 -12.97
CA MET A 171 -11.10 -5.78 -11.82
C MET A 171 -10.97 -4.28 -12.07
N ARG A 172 -9.90 -3.82 -12.73
CA ARG A 172 -9.75 -2.42 -13.15
C ARG A 172 -10.87 -1.96 -14.07
N ALA A 173 -11.31 -2.81 -15.00
CA ALA A 173 -12.45 -2.52 -15.85
C ALA A 173 -13.77 -2.45 -15.07
N VAL A 174 -13.96 -3.30 -14.05
CA VAL A 174 -15.20 -3.37 -13.26
C VAL A 174 -15.30 -2.24 -12.23
N VAL A 175 -14.27 -2.02 -11.41
CA VAL A 175 -14.32 -1.09 -10.26
C VAL A 175 -13.48 0.17 -10.45
N GLY A 176 -12.64 0.25 -11.48
CA GLY A 176 -11.72 1.37 -11.67
C GLY A 176 -12.44 2.71 -11.86
N SER A 177 -13.59 2.74 -12.55
CA SER A 177 -14.38 3.96 -12.69
C SER A 177 -14.98 4.44 -11.35
N LEU A 178 -15.38 3.51 -10.46
CA LEU A 178 -15.88 3.83 -9.13
C LEU A 178 -14.78 4.42 -8.25
N ILE A 179 -13.59 3.80 -8.26
CA ILE A 179 -12.42 4.29 -7.53
C ILE A 179 -12.02 5.67 -8.04
N SER A 180 -12.02 5.86 -9.37
CA SER A 180 -11.64 7.14 -10.00
C SER A 180 -12.63 8.25 -9.62
N SER A 181 -13.92 7.95 -9.66
CA SER A 181 -14.96 8.90 -9.28
C SER A 181 -14.87 9.34 -7.81
N HIS A 182 -14.54 8.41 -6.90
CA HIS A 182 -14.54 8.67 -5.46
C HIS A 182 -13.22 9.24 -4.93
N PHE A 183 -12.09 8.79 -5.46
CA PHE A 183 -10.75 9.14 -4.96
C PHE A 183 -9.88 9.92 -5.96
N GLY A 184 -10.31 10.05 -7.21
CA GLY A 184 -9.59 10.71 -8.29
C GLY A 184 -8.72 9.76 -9.13
N GLU A 185 -8.43 10.16 -10.38
CA GLU A 185 -7.66 9.35 -11.35
C GLU A 185 -6.21 9.12 -10.93
N ALA A 186 -5.62 10.05 -10.17
CA ALA A 186 -4.20 10.04 -9.84
C ALA A 186 -3.75 8.81 -9.03
N ILE A 187 -4.67 8.10 -8.38
CA ILE A 187 -4.35 6.91 -7.57
C ILE A 187 -4.60 5.58 -8.30
N ILE A 188 -5.24 5.60 -9.47
CA ILE A 188 -5.73 4.38 -10.12
C ILE A 188 -4.60 3.43 -10.45
N ASP A 189 -3.53 3.93 -11.08
CA ASP A 189 -2.40 3.08 -11.46
C ASP A 189 -1.74 2.43 -10.25
N GLU A 190 -1.56 3.18 -9.15
CA GLU A 190 -0.93 2.69 -7.93
C GLU A 190 -1.82 1.67 -7.18
N VAL A 191 -3.13 1.92 -7.10
CA VAL A 191 -4.08 0.98 -6.49
C VAL A 191 -4.07 -0.35 -7.24
N PHE A 192 -4.13 -0.33 -8.57
CA PHE A 192 -4.14 -1.56 -9.35
C PHE A 192 -2.77 -2.26 -9.41
N ARG A 193 -1.67 -1.50 -9.28
CA ARG A 193 -0.32 -2.06 -9.10
C ARG A 193 -0.25 -2.86 -7.79
N ARG A 194 -0.66 -2.27 -6.66
CA ARG A 194 -0.68 -2.95 -5.35
C ARG A 194 -1.70 -4.08 -5.29
N TYR A 195 -2.86 -3.92 -5.91
CA TYR A 195 -3.85 -5.00 -6.04
C TYR A 195 -3.23 -6.22 -6.72
N ASN A 196 -2.47 -6.01 -7.81
CA ASN A 196 -1.79 -7.09 -8.50
C ASN A 196 -0.76 -7.79 -7.61
N GLU A 197 0.03 -7.04 -6.82
CA GLU A 197 0.98 -7.61 -5.84
C GLU A 197 0.29 -8.46 -4.76
N ILE A 198 -0.83 -7.98 -4.21
CA ILE A 198 -1.59 -8.73 -3.19
C ILE A 198 -2.18 -10.01 -3.78
N VAL A 199 -2.74 -9.93 -4.99
CA VAL A 199 -3.29 -11.08 -5.71
C VAL A 199 -2.19 -12.09 -6.06
N LEU A 200 -0.99 -11.62 -6.43
CA LEU A 200 0.20 -12.44 -6.64
C LEU A 200 0.54 -13.29 -5.42
N ASP A 201 0.57 -12.67 -4.25
CA ASP A 201 0.89 -13.36 -3.00
C ASP A 201 -0.22 -14.36 -2.61
N LEU A 202 -1.50 -13.96 -2.70
CA LEU A 202 -2.63 -14.83 -2.34
C LEU A 202 -2.71 -16.09 -3.21
N LEU A 203 -2.47 -15.96 -4.51
CA LEU A 203 -2.51 -17.10 -5.43
C LEU A 203 -1.31 -18.04 -5.29
N ALA A 204 -0.23 -17.61 -4.63
CA ALA A 204 0.88 -18.49 -4.29
C ALA A 204 0.53 -19.45 -3.14
N GLU A 205 -0.44 -19.08 -2.31
CA GLU A 205 -0.83 -19.82 -1.10
C GLU A 205 -2.18 -20.54 -1.25
N GLU A 206 -3.11 -20.00 -2.07
CA GLU A 206 -4.48 -20.47 -2.16
C GLU A 206 -4.99 -20.64 -3.61
N ASN A 207 -5.76 -21.71 -3.84
CA ASN A 207 -6.51 -21.90 -5.09
C ASN A 207 -7.78 -21.06 -5.07
N THR A 208 -7.71 -19.82 -5.56
CA THR A 208 -8.91 -18.98 -5.67
C THR A 208 -9.74 -19.37 -6.89
N VAL A 209 -11.04 -19.58 -6.67
CA VAL A 209 -12.01 -19.93 -7.72
C VAL A 209 -13.20 -18.97 -7.68
N LEU A 210 -13.66 -18.54 -8.86
CA LEU A 210 -14.93 -17.82 -8.98
C LEU A 210 -16.08 -18.81 -9.17
N THR A 211 -17.00 -18.87 -8.21
CA THR A 211 -18.22 -19.69 -8.31
C THR A 211 -19.37 -18.86 -8.88
N ASN A 212 -19.92 -19.29 -10.01
CA ASN A 212 -21.16 -18.75 -10.56
C ASN A 212 -22.35 -19.59 -10.12
N VAL A 213 -23.45 -18.91 -9.76
CA VAL A 213 -24.74 -19.55 -9.46
C VAL A 213 -25.72 -19.22 -10.58
N THR A 214 -26.30 -20.26 -11.19
CA THR A 214 -27.33 -20.15 -12.23
C THR A 214 -28.63 -20.77 -11.74
N LEU A 215 -29.73 -20.03 -11.88
CA LEU A 215 -31.07 -20.49 -11.51
C LEU A 215 -31.90 -20.76 -12.77
N SER A 216 -32.56 -21.91 -12.81
CA SER A 216 -33.63 -22.19 -13.77
C SER A 216 -34.98 -21.94 -13.12
N LEU A 217 -35.76 -21.01 -13.66
CA LEU A 217 -37.02 -20.54 -13.10
C LEU A 217 -38.16 -20.66 -14.11
N THR A 218 -39.33 -21.10 -13.66
CA THR A 218 -40.57 -21.06 -14.45
C THR A 218 -41.57 -20.12 -13.81
N ARG A 219 -42.10 -19.17 -14.58
CA ARG A 219 -43.14 -18.25 -14.10
C ARG A 219 -44.41 -19.03 -13.77
N ARG A 220 -44.97 -18.81 -12.57
CA ARG A 220 -46.27 -19.37 -12.21
C ARG A 220 -47.38 -18.61 -12.92
N GLU A 221 -48.41 -19.31 -13.39
CA GLU A 221 -49.58 -18.65 -13.95
C GLU A 221 -50.32 -17.90 -12.83
N ARG A 222 -50.73 -16.66 -13.11
CA ARG A 222 -51.61 -15.93 -12.19
C ARG A 222 -53.01 -16.53 -12.34
N GLY A 223 -53.48 -17.21 -11.29
CA GLY A 223 -54.90 -17.57 -11.14
C GLY A 223 -55.77 -16.33 -10.97
#